data_AF-A0A183DSD9-F1
#
_entry.id   AF-A0A183DSD9-F1
#
_cell.length_a   1.000
_cell.length_b   1.000
_cell.length_c   1.000
_cell.angle_alpha   90.00
_cell.angle_beta   90.00
_cell.angle_gamma   90.00
#
_symmetry.space_group_name_H-M   'P 1'
#
loop_
_entity.id
_entity.type
_entity.pdbx_description
1 polymer ?
#
loop_
_entity_poly.entity_id
_entity_poly.type
_entity_poly.pdbx_seq_one_letter_code
_entity_poly.pdbx_strand_id
1 'polypeptide(L)'
;MMSHNKLIQATNNALKRWPFIQQDLMIRVQHIQEAEFFLLEILDCCLIVYHPYRPLNQLMAEMAREHKDLDTISAYAWKICNDCTRTDLSLMYPPHQIAIACILIASVWTNRDKELKNWFAELAVDFEKILEIQKIIINLYSVWKTFDEKEQLVAILQKIPRPNPGPQATNAPMMQAQHSHGGLSVPNMNVHQGVTMGPPHMPPTGGMKYETH
;
A
#
# COMPACT_ATOMS: atom_id res chain seq x y z
N MET A 1 10.35 -7.86 -16.47
CA MET A 1 8.93 -7.53 -16.21
C MET A 1 8.07 -8.76 -16.44
N MET A 2 7.13 -9.06 -15.54
CA MET A 2 6.16 -10.14 -15.71
C MET A 2 5.19 -9.75 -16.83
N SER A 3 4.84 -10.65 -17.76
CA SER A 3 3.87 -10.29 -18.81
C SER A 3 2.47 -10.11 -18.21
N HIS A 4 1.64 -9.26 -18.81
CA HIS A 4 0.25 -9.05 -18.37
C HIS A 4 -0.53 -10.36 -18.21
N ASN A 5 -0.32 -11.33 -19.11
CA ASN A 5 -0.92 -12.66 -19.00
C ASN A 5 -0.41 -13.45 -17.78
N LYS A 6 0.88 -13.35 -17.45
CA LYS A 6 1.44 -13.97 -16.25
C LYS A 6 0.90 -13.32 -14.98
N LEU A 7 0.66 -12.00 -14.97
CA LEU A 7 0.06 -11.30 -13.84
C LEU A 7 -1.38 -11.76 -13.62
N ILE A 8 -2.20 -11.78 -14.67
CA ILE A 8 -3.58 -12.26 -14.60
C ILE A 8 -3.64 -13.72 -14.12
N GLN A 9 -2.74 -14.58 -14.63
CA GLN A 9 -2.65 -15.96 -14.17
C GLN A 9 -2.23 -16.07 -12.69
N ALA A 10 -1.24 -15.28 -12.26
CA ALA A 10 -0.79 -15.25 -10.88
C ALA A 10 -1.91 -14.79 -9.94
N THR A 11 -2.65 -13.73 -10.30
CA THR A 11 -3.75 -13.24 -9.47
C THR A 11 -4.91 -14.22 -9.42
N ASN A 12 -5.29 -14.84 -10.55
CA ASN A 12 -6.30 -15.90 -10.56
C ASN A 12 -5.88 -17.12 -9.73
N ASN A 13 -4.59 -17.49 -9.75
CA ASN A 13 -4.08 -18.57 -8.90
C ASN A 13 -4.06 -18.19 -7.41
N ALA A 14 -3.75 -16.93 -7.08
CA ALA A 14 -3.83 -16.43 -5.72
C ALA A 14 -5.28 -16.41 -5.23
N LEU A 15 -6.25 -16.00 -6.05
CA LEU A 15 -7.67 -16.02 -5.71
C LEU A 15 -8.19 -17.42 -5.37
N LYS A 16 -7.61 -18.49 -5.94
CA LYS A 16 -7.95 -19.87 -5.54
C LYS A 16 -7.62 -20.18 -4.07
N ARG A 17 -6.65 -19.47 -3.48
CA ARG A 17 -6.30 -19.59 -2.05
C ARG A 17 -7.41 -19.05 -1.15
N TRP A 18 -8.20 -18.09 -1.65
CA TRP A 18 -9.24 -17.39 -0.92
C TRP A 18 -10.59 -17.46 -1.66
N PRO A 19 -11.22 -18.65 -1.70
CA PRO A 19 -12.43 -18.90 -2.49
C PRO A 19 -13.65 -18.07 -2.04
N PHE A 20 -13.59 -17.45 -0.87
CA PHE A 20 -14.62 -16.57 -0.31
C PHE A 20 -14.50 -15.12 -0.76
N ILE A 21 -13.37 -14.70 -1.34
CA ILE A 21 -13.27 -13.43 -2.05
C ILE A 21 -14.08 -13.62 -3.34
N GLN A 22 -15.19 -12.89 -3.46
CA GLN A 22 -16.19 -13.09 -4.52
C GLN A 22 -15.52 -13.25 -5.89
N GLN A 23 -15.85 -14.32 -6.61
CA GLN A 23 -15.37 -14.65 -7.95
C GLN A 23 -15.72 -13.60 -9.03
N ASP A 24 -16.44 -12.54 -8.65
CA ASP A 24 -16.83 -11.44 -9.53
C ASP A 24 -15.70 -10.43 -9.78
N LEU A 25 -14.53 -10.61 -9.18
CA LEU A 25 -13.35 -9.78 -9.43
C LEU A 25 -12.71 -10.14 -10.78
N MET A 26 -13.34 -9.70 -11.87
CA MET A 26 -12.79 -9.85 -13.22
C MET A 26 -11.64 -8.85 -13.43
N ILE A 27 -10.41 -9.32 -13.21
CA ILE A 27 -9.21 -8.51 -13.41
C ILE A 27 -8.89 -8.44 -14.90
N ARG A 28 -9.18 -7.28 -15.50
CA ARG A 28 -8.79 -6.94 -16.87
C ARG A 28 -7.48 -6.16 -16.85
N VAL A 29 -6.72 -6.22 -17.94
CA VAL A 29 -5.47 -5.47 -18.11
C VAL A 29 -5.69 -3.96 -17.89
N GLN A 30 -6.80 -3.42 -18.39
CA GLN A 30 -7.16 -2.01 -18.24
C GLN A 30 -7.23 -1.59 -16.77
N HIS A 31 -7.88 -2.38 -15.92
CA HIS A 31 -7.99 -2.10 -14.48
C HIS A 31 -6.62 -2.10 -13.78
N ILE A 32 -5.69 -2.95 -14.23
CA ILE A 32 -4.33 -3.00 -13.69
C ILE A 32 -3.56 -1.74 -14.08
N GLN A 33 -3.67 -1.29 -15.33
CA GLN A 33 -2.98 -0.09 -15.81
C GLN A 33 -3.49 1.19 -15.12
N GLU A 34 -4.82 1.28 -14.93
CA GLU A 34 -5.41 2.38 -14.15
C GLU A 34 -4.93 2.35 -12.69
N ALA A 35 -4.94 1.18 -12.04
CA ALA A 35 -4.45 1.02 -10.68
C ALA A 35 -2.96 1.34 -10.54
N GLU A 36 -2.14 0.97 -11.53
CA GLU A 36 -0.71 1.32 -11.58
C GLU A 36 -0.51 2.84 -11.61
N PHE A 37 -1.30 3.55 -12.43
CA PHE A 37 -1.23 5.01 -12.51
C PHE A 37 -1.61 5.67 -11.18
N PHE A 38 -2.71 5.25 -10.55
CA PHE A 38 -3.09 5.74 -9.22
C PHE A 38 -2.03 5.44 -8.17
N LEU A 39 -1.43 4.24 -8.20
CA LEU A 39 -0.39 3.85 -7.25
C LEU A 39 0.87 4.72 -7.39
N LEU A 40 1.29 5.02 -8.62
CA LEU A 40 2.45 5.89 -8.88
C LEU A 40 2.25 7.31 -8.35
N GLU A 41 1.04 7.85 -8.52
CA GLU A 41 0.67 9.16 -8.00
C GLU A 41 0.64 9.17 -6.47
N ILE A 42 -0.01 8.18 -5.84
CA ILE A 42 -0.12 8.07 -4.37
C ILE A 42 1.27 7.90 -3.72
N LEU A 43 2.16 7.14 -4.36
CA LEU A 43 3.52 6.93 -3.87
C LEU A 43 4.48 8.09 -4.20
N ASP A 44 4.02 9.14 -4.88
CA ASP A 44 4.85 10.27 -5.33
C ASP A 44 6.13 9.79 -6.05
N CYS A 45 5.99 8.78 -6.91
CA CYS A 45 7.10 8.11 -7.60
C CYS A 45 8.24 7.58 -6.69
N CYS A 46 8.02 7.41 -5.39
CA CYS A 46 8.98 6.82 -4.45
C CYS A 46 9.05 5.29 -4.63
N LEU A 47 9.76 4.85 -5.67
CA LEU A 47 9.82 3.44 -6.09
C LEU A 47 10.99 2.64 -5.48
N ILE A 48 11.98 3.31 -4.91
CA ILE A 48 13.16 2.65 -4.33
C ILE A 48 12.88 2.34 -2.86
N VAL A 49 12.78 1.05 -2.54
CA VAL A 49 12.55 0.57 -1.17
C VAL A 49 13.79 -0.15 -0.66
N TYR A 50 14.29 0.28 0.51
CA TYR A 50 15.38 -0.38 1.20
C TYR A 50 14.82 -1.49 2.10
N HIS A 51 15.37 -2.70 1.96
CA HIS A 51 14.89 -3.87 2.70
C HIS A 51 15.93 -4.42 3.69
N PRO A 52 15.49 -5.08 4.78
CA PRO A 52 16.37 -5.62 5.82
C PRO A 52 17.29 -6.76 5.37
N TYR A 53 17.03 -7.41 4.22
CA TYR A 53 17.86 -8.53 3.73
C TYR A 53 19.32 -8.15 3.46
N ARG A 54 19.56 -6.95 2.92
CA ARG A 54 20.92 -6.48 2.63
C ARG A 54 21.74 -6.24 3.90
N PRO A 55 21.28 -5.43 4.88
CA PRO A 55 22.00 -5.29 6.14
C PRO A 55 22.08 -6.61 6.92
N LEU A 56 21.05 -7.46 6.86
CA LEU A 56 21.09 -8.80 7.46
C LEU A 56 22.31 -9.61 6.95
N ASN A 57 22.46 -9.73 5.63
CA ASN A 57 23.58 -10.47 5.05
C ASN A 57 24.94 -9.87 5.40
N GLN A 58 25.03 -8.53 5.45
CA GLN A 58 26.25 -7.83 5.83
C GLN A 58 26.64 -8.09 7.29
N LEU A 59 25.67 -8.00 8.22
CA LEU A 59 25.87 -8.28 9.63
C LEU A 59 26.24 -9.75 9.87
N MET A 60 25.56 -10.69 9.20
CA MET A 60 25.90 -12.11 9.31
C MET A 60 27.31 -12.42 8.80
N ALA A 61 27.75 -11.75 7.72
CA ALA A 61 29.12 -11.90 7.20
C ALA A 61 30.17 -11.30 8.14
N GLU A 62 29.85 -10.19 8.80
CA GLU A 62 30.71 -9.58 9.84
C GLU A 62 30.85 -10.49 11.06
N MET A 63 29.74 -11.05 11.57
CA MET A 63 29.73 -12.01 12.67
C MET A 63 30.53 -13.28 12.36
N ALA A 64 30.51 -13.74 11.10
CA ALA A 64 31.22 -14.94 10.66
C ALA A 64 32.75 -14.85 10.76
N ARG A 65 33.31 -13.65 11.00
CA ARG A 65 34.74 -13.46 11.26
C ARG A 65 35.18 -13.96 12.63
N GLU A 66 34.29 -13.87 13.62
CA GLU A 66 34.57 -14.17 15.03
C GLU A 66 33.87 -15.45 15.49
N HIS A 67 32.70 -15.76 14.91
CA HIS A 67 31.86 -16.88 15.28
C HIS A 67 31.73 -17.89 14.14
N LYS A 68 31.85 -19.18 14.47
CA LYS A 68 31.60 -20.28 13.53
C LYS A 68 30.15 -20.76 13.61
N ASP A 69 29.74 -21.55 12.61
CA ASP A 69 28.45 -22.24 12.57
C ASP A 69 27.23 -21.31 12.72
N LEU A 70 27.19 -20.23 11.93
CA LEU A 70 26.09 -19.25 11.95
C LEU A 70 24.94 -19.60 11.00
N ASP A 71 25.03 -20.68 10.23
CA ASP A 71 24.05 -21.04 9.19
C ASP A 71 22.63 -21.18 9.75
N THR A 72 22.51 -21.75 10.95
CA THR A 72 21.21 -21.93 11.60
C THR A 72 20.62 -20.58 12.01
N ILE A 73 21.42 -19.68 12.59
CA ILE A 73 20.98 -18.32 12.96
C ILE A 73 20.58 -17.55 11.70
N SER A 74 21.40 -17.62 10.65
CA SER A 74 21.14 -17.00 9.35
C SER A 74 19.80 -17.45 8.78
N ALA A 75 19.54 -18.76 8.77
CA ALA A 75 18.30 -19.33 8.26
C ALA A 75 17.07 -18.88 9.07
N TYR A 76 17.17 -18.82 10.40
CA TYR A 76 16.08 -18.30 11.24
C TYR A 76 15.88 -16.80 11.06
N ALA A 77 16.96 -16.00 11.07
CA ALA A 77 16.90 -14.56 10.91
C ALA A 77 16.30 -14.18 9.55
N TRP A 78 16.64 -14.90 8.47
CA TRP A 78 16.04 -14.72 7.15
C TRP A 78 14.53 -15.01 7.15
N LYS A 79 14.10 -16.09 7.80
CA LYS A 79 12.67 -16.42 7.94
C LYS A 79 11.92 -15.34 8.71
N ILE A 80 12.45 -14.90 9.85
CA ILE A 80 11.86 -13.82 10.64
C ILE A 80 11.79 -12.52 9.84
N CYS A 81 12.84 -12.22 9.08
CA CYS A 81 12.90 -11.06 8.20
C CYS A 81 11.79 -11.09 7.12
N ASN A 82 11.50 -12.26 6.54
CA ASN A 82 10.35 -12.42 5.65
C ASN A 82 9.02 -12.17 6.38
N ASP A 83 8.90 -12.65 7.62
CA ASP A 83 7.66 -12.51 8.39
C ASP A 83 7.39 -11.06 8.81
N CYS A 84 8.44 -10.23 8.95
CA CYS A 84 8.31 -8.81 9.29
C CYS A 84 7.45 -8.03 8.26
N THR A 85 7.33 -8.50 7.02
CA THR A 85 6.47 -7.85 6.00
C THR A 85 4.98 -8.03 6.27
N ARG A 86 4.59 -8.83 7.29
CA ARG A 86 3.20 -8.93 7.77
C ARG A 86 2.86 -7.89 8.85
N THR A 87 3.78 -6.96 9.11
CA THR A 87 3.65 -5.92 10.13
C THR A 87 4.01 -4.57 9.53
N ASP A 88 3.79 -3.49 10.29
CA ASP A 88 4.08 -2.13 9.85
C ASP A 88 5.56 -1.72 10.08
N LEU A 89 6.44 -2.68 10.43
CA LEU A 89 7.84 -2.41 10.76
C LEU A 89 8.60 -1.69 9.65
N SER A 90 8.36 -2.04 8.39
CA SER A 90 9.01 -1.41 7.24
C SER A 90 8.68 0.07 7.07
N LEU A 91 7.57 0.53 7.68
CA LEU A 91 7.13 1.92 7.64
C LEU A 91 7.62 2.70 8.86
N MET A 92 7.86 2.01 9.98
CA MET A 92 8.22 2.63 11.26
C MET A 92 9.72 2.67 11.54
N TYR A 93 10.50 1.69 11.06
CA TYR A 93 11.91 1.52 11.43
C TYR A 93 12.84 1.37 10.24
N PRO A 94 14.09 1.87 10.33
CA PRO A 94 15.13 1.63 9.34
C PRO A 94 15.44 0.14 9.14
N PRO A 95 15.75 -0.30 7.91
CA PRO A 95 15.99 -1.71 7.59
C PRO A 95 17.11 -2.39 8.40
N HIS A 96 18.16 -1.66 8.77
CA HIS A 96 19.27 -2.21 9.56
C HIS A 96 18.84 -2.54 10.99
N GLN A 97 17.95 -1.74 11.60
CA GLN A 97 17.42 -2.01 12.94
C GLN A 97 16.53 -3.25 12.93
N ILE A 98 15.68 -3.39 11.90
CA ILE A 98 14.87 -4.59 11.70
C ILE A 98 15.76 -5.83 11.57
N ALA A 99 16.82 -5.76 10.75
CA ALA A 99 17.76 -6.86 10.58
C ALA A 99 18.43 -7.27 11.91
N ILE A 100 18.90 -6.32 12.73
CA ILE A 100 19.49 -6.59 14.04
C ILE A 100 18.46 -7.28 14.96
N ALA A 101 17.21 -6.80 14.97
CA ALA A 101 16.14 -7.42 15.75
C ALA A 101 15.86 -8.87 15.30
N CYS A 102 15.86 -9.14 13.99
CA CYS A 102 15.71 -10.50 13.46
C CYS A 102 16.86 -11.43 13.90
N ILE A 103 18.11 -10.96 13.85
CA ILE A 103 19.29 -11.73 14.31
C ILE A 103 19.17 -12.01 15.81
N LEU A 104 18.77 -11.01 16.62
CA LEU A 104 18.65 -11.18 18.07
C LEU A 104 17.58 -12.22 18.42
N ILE A 105 16.40 -12.16 17.81
CA ILE A 105 15.36 -13.18 18.01
C ILE A 105 15.87 -14.57 17.58
N ALA A 106 16.52 -14.66 16.42
CA ALA A 106 17.10 -15.91 15.94
C ALA A 106 18.16 -16.47 16.90
N SER A 107 19.00 -15.61 17.49
CA SER A 107 20.00 -16.01 18.48
C SER A 107 19.38 -16.61 19.74
N VAL A 108 18.27 -16.03 20.21
CA VAL A 108 17.52 -16.54 21.37
C VAL A 108 16.86 -17.88 21.03
N TRP A 109 16.22 -18.00 19.86
CA TRP A 109 15.55 -19.23 19.44
C TRP A 109 16.50 -20.41 19.21
N THR A 110 17.75 -20.10 18.88
CA THR A 110 18.82 -21.11 18.70
C THR A 110 19.64 -21.35 19.97
N ASN A 111 19.31 -20.70 21.10
CA ASN A 111 20.06 -20.74 22.36
C ASN A 111 21.54 -20.32 22.23
N ARG A 112 21.81 -19.38 21.32
CA ARG A 112 23.14 -18.81 21.00
C ARG A 112 23.30 -17.37 21.50
N ASP A 113 22.29 -16.82 22.17
CA ASP A 113 22.25 -15.45 22.68
C ASP A 113 23.44 -15.10 23.59
N LYS A 114 23.85 -16.04 24.45
CA LYS A 114 24.98 -15.84 25.37
C LYS A 114 26.32 -15.67 24.65
N GLU A 115 26.50 -16.41 23.55
CA GLU A 115 27.73 -16.35 22.75
C GLU A 115 27.83 -15.02 21.99
N LEU A 116 26.69 -14.55 21.47
CA LEU A 116 26.63 -13.33 20.65
C LEU A 116 26.47 -12.05 21.46
N LYS A 117 26.38 -12.15 22.80
CA LYS A 117 26.15 -11.01 23.68
C LYS A 117 27.18 -9.90 23.51
N ASN A 118 28.46 -10.25 23.38
CA ASN A 118 29.54 -9.28 23.20
C ASN A 118 29.42 -8.58 21.84
N TRP A 119 29.17 -9.36 20.78
CA TRP A 119 28.96 -8.80 19.44
C TRP A 119 27.81 -7.79 19.42
N PHE A 120 26.67 -8.10 20.06
CA PHE A 120 25.59 -7.12 20.20
C PHE A 120 26.02 -5.88 21.00
N ALA A 121 26.77 -6.04 22.10
CA ALA A 121 27.22 -4.91 22.92
C ALA A 121 28.16 -3.94 22.19
N GLU A 122 28.86 -4.40 21.15
CA GLU A 122 29.75 -3.58 20.32
C GLU A 122 29.00 -2.77 19.25
N LEU A 123 27.74 -3.12 18.96
CA LEU A 123 26.95 -2.37 17.98
C LEU A 123 26.59 -0.98 18.51
N ALA A 124 26.99 0.05 17.76
CA ALA A 124 26.59 1.42 18.01
C ALA A 124 25.14 1.68 17.52
N VAL A 125 24.16 1.04 18.17
CA VAL A 125 22.73 1.13 17.85
C VAL A 125 21.90 1.37 19.11
N ASP A 126 20.75 2.02 18.93
CA ASP A 126 19.76 2.22 19.98
C ASP A 126 18.99 0.90 20.28
N PHE A 127 19.37 0.23 21.37
CA PHE A 127 18.75 -1.02 21.81
C PHE A 127 17.32 -0.87 22.33
N GLU A 128 16.88 0.32 22.72
CA GLU A 128 15.49 0.56 23.10
C GLU A 128 14.58 0.37 21.88
N LYS A 129 14.98 0.94 20.73
CA LYS A 129 14.30 0.75 19.43
C LYS A 129 14.33 -0.70 18.96
N ILE A 130 15.46 -1.39 19.13
CA ILE A 130 15.56 -2.82 18.79
C ILE A 130 14.56 -3.64 19.62
N LEU A 131 14.41 -3.34 20.92
CA LEU A 131 13.46 -4.03 21.78
C LEU A 131 12.00 -3.75 21.39
N GLU A 132 11.66 -2.53 20.97
CA GLU A 132 10.34 -2.19 20.41
C GLU A 132 10.03 -3.05 19.18
N ILE A 133 10.97 -3.17 18.25
CA ILE A 133 10.83 -4.01 17.05
C ILE A 133 10.61 -5.47 17.45
N GLN A 134 11.39 -6.00 18.40
CA GLN A 134 11.24 -7.37 18.86
C GLN A 134 9.86 -7.67 19.44
N LYS A 135 9.33 -6.76 20.25
CA LYS A 135 7.98 -6.90 20.81
C LYS A 135 6.93 -7.02 19.71
N ILE A 136 7.05 -6.23 18.64
CA ILE A 136 6.15 -6.29 17.47
C ILE A 136 6.26 -7.66 16.78
N ILE A 137 7.47 -8.15 16.54
CA ILE A 137 7.71 -9.46 15.90
C ILE A 137 7.16 -10.61 16.77
N ILE A 138 7.41 -10.59 18.07
CA ILE A 138 6.90 -11.62 18.99
C ILE A 138 5.37 -11.57 19.04
N ASN A 139 4.78 -10.37 19.07
CA ASN A 139 3.34 -10.20 19.05
C ASN A 139 2.72 -10.73 17.74
N LEU A 140 3.37 -10.53 16.58
CA LEU A 140 2.97 -11.14 15.32
C LEU A 140 2.84 -12.66 15.47
N TYR A 141 3.86 -13.34 16.04
CA TYR A 141 3.80 -14.79 16.21
C TYR A 141 2.73 -15.24 17.20
N SER A 142 2.44 -14.44 18.23
CA SER A 142 1.32 -14.69 19.15
C SER A 142 -0.02 -14.64 18.43
N VAL A 143 -0.28 -13.59 17.65
CA VAL A 143 -1.51 -13.43 16.86
C VAL A 143 -1.62 -14.56 15.84
N TRP A 144 -0.57 -14.81 15.07
CA TRP A 144 -0.57 -15.79 14.00
C TRP A 144 -0.85 -17.21 14.51
N LYS A 145 -0.37 -17.57 15.71
CA LYS A 145 -0.70 -18.86 16.33
C LYS A 145 -2.21 -19.03 16.60
N THR A 146 -2.93 -17.95 16.87
CA THR A 146 -4.35 -17.95 17.25
C THR A 146 -5.31 -17.60 16.11
N PHE A 147 -4.78 -17.07 15.01
CA PHE A 147 -5.59 -16.57 13.90
C PHE A 147 -6.01 -17.70 12.96
N ASP A 148 -7.32 -17.97 12.89
CA ASP A 148 -7.89 -18.87 11.88
C ASP A 148 -8.31 -18.06 10.65
N GLU A 149 -7.49 -18.14 9.61
CA GLU A 149 -7.70 -17.45 8.34
C GLU A 149 -9.01 -17.85 7.65
N LYS A 150 -9.50 -19.10 7.80
CA LYS A 150 -10.70 -19.55 7.07
C LYS A 150 -11.98 -18.98 7.68
N GLU A 151 -12.05 -18.91 9.00
CA GLU A 151 -13.23 -18.43 9.71
C GLU A 151 -13.23 -16.91 9.86
N GLN A 152 -12.10 -16.34 10.28
CA GLN A 152 -12.04 -14.93 10.66
C GLN A 152 -11.93 -14.00 9.45
N LEU A 153 -11.24 -14.42 8.38
CA LEU A 153 -11.02 -13.55 7.22
C LEU A 153 -12.32 -13.22 6.48
N VAL A 154 -13.27 -14.17 6.39
CA VAL A 154 -14.58 -13.93 5.76
C VAL A 154 -15.35 -12.83 6.50
N ALA A 155 -15.39 -12.92 7.83
CA ALA A 155 -16.06 -11.92 8.67
C ALA A 155 -15.39 -10.54 8.59
N ILE A 156 -14.05 -10.50 8.46
CA ILE A 156 -13.29 -9.26 8.28
C ILE A 156 -13.60 -8.64 6.92
N LEU A 157 -13.56 -9.42 5.83
CA LEU A 157 -13.82 -8.93 4.47
C LEU A 157 -15.23 -8.35 4.31
N GLN A 158 -16.23 -8.93 4.97
CA GLN A 158 -17.60 -8.41 4.98
C GLN A 158 -17.72 -7.03 5.64
N LYS A 159 -16.81 -6.69 6.58
CA LYS A 159 -16.77 -5.39 7.27
C LYS A 159 -15.94 -4.34 6.54
N ILE A 160 -15.24 -4.69 5.46
CA ILE A 160 -14.46 -3.73 4.67
C ILE A 160 -15.42 -2.72 4.01
N PRO A 161 -15.20 -1.41 4.20
CA PRO A 161 -15.98 -0.38 3.51
C PRO A 161 -15.91 -0.55 2.00
N ARG A 162 -17.07 -0.62 1.34
CA ARG A 162 -17.13 -0.74 -0.12
C ARG A 162 -17.07 0.65 -0.77
N PRO A 163 -16.39 0.80 -1.92
CA PRO A 163 -16.42 2.05 -2.68
C PRO A 163 -17.86 2.45 -3.00
N ASN A 164 -18.20 3.73 -2.80
CA ASN A 164 -19.50 4.26 -3.20
C ASN A 164 -19.57 4.24 -4.74
N PRO A 165 -20.54 3.56 -5.38
CA PRO A 165 -20.63 3.43 -6.84
C PRO A 165 -20.91 4.74 -7.59
N GLY A 166 -20.89 5.89 -6.91
CA GLY A 166 -21.30 7.17 -7.45
C GLY A 166 -22.82 7.25 -7.63
N PRO A 167 -23.36 8.42 -8.04
CA PRO A 167 -24.76 8.53 -8.42
C PRO A 167 -25.01 7.64 -9.63
N GLN A 168 -25.74 6.54 -9.44
CA GLN A 168 -26.27 5.76 -10.56
C GLN A 168 -27.16 6.71 -11.36
N ALA A 169 -26.85 6.89 -12.65
CA ALA A 169 -27.73 7.60 -13.57
C ALA A 169 -29.08 6.88 -13.55
N THR A 170 -30.05 7.44 -12.82
CA THR A 170 -31.43 7.01 -12.90
C THR A 170 -31.84 7.21 -14.35
N ASN A 171 -32.27 6.13 -15.00
CA ASN A 171 -32.83 6.16 -16.34
C ASN A 171 -34.03 7.12 -16.33
N ALA A 172 -33.78 8.40 -16.62
CA ALA A 172 -34.82 9.32 -17.00
C ALA A 172 -35.35 8.86 -18.36
N PRO A 173 -36.66 8.59 -18.52
CA PRO A 173 -37.21 8.27 -19.82
C PRO A 173 -36.98 9.47 -20.75
N MET A 174 -36.32 9.23 -21.88
CA MET A 174 -36.22 10.20 -22.97
C MET A 174 -37.64 10.58 -23.40
N MET A 175 -38.11 11.77 -23.01
CA MET A 175 -39.28 12.38 -23.65
C MET A 175 -38.90 12.68 -25.09
N GLN A 176 -39.45 11.87 -25.99
CA GLN A 176 -39.34 12.00 -27.42
C GLN A 176 -40.17 13.22 -27.85
N ALA A 177 -39.52 14.38 -27.97
CA ALA A 177 -40.12 15.56 -28.57
C ALA A 177 -40.23 15.33 -30.08
N GLN A 178 -41.45 15.07 -30.52
CA GLN A 178 -41.86 14.88 -31.90
C GLN A 178 -41.88 16.25 -32.60
N HIS A 179 -40.97 16.52 -33.52
CA HIS A 179 -41.10 17.65 -34.45
C HIS A 179 -40.88 17.21 -35.90
N SER A 180 -41.91 17.50 -36.69
CA SER A 180 -42.13 17.16 -38.10
C SER A 180 -41.17 17.88 -39.05
N HIS A 181 -40.81 17.18 -40.13
CA HIS A 181 -40.08 17.67 -41.29
C HIS A 181 -40.66 18.94 -41.91
N GLY A 182 -39.78 19.88 -42.26
CA GLY A 182 -40.00 20.96 -43.22
C GLY A 182 -38.66 21.60 -43.56
N GLY A 183 -38.02 21.15 -44.64
CA GLY A 183 -36.76 21.73 -45.11
C GLY A 183 -36.97 23.03 -45.86
N LEU A 184 -36.00 23.95 -45.81
CA LEU A 184 -35.39 24.63 -46.96
C LEU A 184 -34.39 25.73 -46.51
N SER A 185 -33.18 25.62 -47.05
CA SER A 185 -32.24 26.67 -47.47
C SER A 185 -31.86 27.84 -46.54
N VAL A 186 -30.55 27.88 -46.27
CA VAL A 186 -29.72 28.97 -45.74
C VAL A 186 -29.74 30.21 -46.68
N PRO A 187 -29.70 31.44 -46.13
CA PRO A 187 -28.60 32.36 -46.48
C PRO A 187 -28.08 33.07 -45.21
N ASN A 188 -26.82 32.87 -44.85
CA ASN A 188 -25.63 33.63 -45.25
C ASN A 188 -25.30 34.76 -44.26
N MET A 189 -24.07 34.70 -43.76
CA MET A 189 -23.48 35.62 -42.77
C MET A 189 -23.51 37.06 -43.27
N ASN A 190 -23.78 37.99 -42.36
CA ASN A 190 -23.19 39.32 -42.46
C ASN A 190 -22.71 39.79 -41.09
N VAL A 191 -21.41 39.58 -40.86
CA VAL A 191 -20.63 40.18 -39.79
C VAL A 191 -20.46 41.64 -40.13
N HIS A 192 -21.02 42.57 -39.36
CA HIS A 192 -20.56 43.95 -39.27
C HIS A 192 -20.82 44.54 -37.88
N GLN A 193 -19.71 44.73 -37.17
CA GLN A 193 -19.34 45.87 -36.33
C GLN A 193 -20.24 46.34 -35.16
N GLY A 194 -19.59 46.40 -34.00
CA GLY A 194 -19.68 47.57 -33.12
C GLY A 194 -20.36 47.34 -31.77
N VAL A 195 -19.63 46.83 -30.77
CA VAL A 195 -20.02 47.02 -29.36
C VAL A 195 -18.82 47.53 -28.57
N THR A 196 -19.04 48.72 -28.04
CA THR A 196 -18.17 49.56 -27.21
C THR A 196 -17.84 48.93 -25.87
N MET A 197 -16.59 49.11 -25.44
CA MET A 197 -16.02 48.72 -24.15
C MET A 197 -16.66 49.53 -23.00
N GLY A 198 -17.25 48.84 -22.02
CA GLY A 198 -17.61 49.38 -20.71
C GLY A 198 -17.06 48.47 -19.61
N PRO A 199 -16.60 48.99 -18.46
CA PRO A 199 -15.89 48.19 -17.45
C PRO A 199 -16.85 47.25 -16.69
N PRO A 200 -16.35 46.10 -16.19
CA PRO A 200 -17.17 45.13 -15.47
C PRO A 200 -17.60 45.64 -14.08
N HIS A 201 -18.83 45.32 -13.67
CA HIS A 201 -19.36 45.62 -12.33
C HIS A 201 -18.69 44.77 -11.24
N MET A 202 -18.25 45.42 -10.14
CA MET A 202 -17.76 44.74 -8.93
C MET A 202 -18.92 44.28 -8.01
N PRO A 203 -18.75 43.17 -7.28
CA PRO A 203 -19.71 42.69 -6.29
C PRO A 203 -19.67 43.49 -4.97
N PRO A 204 -20.79 43.60 -4.23
CA PRO A 204 -20.89 44.40 -3.01
C PRO A 204 -20.22 43.75 -1.79
N THR A 205 -19.51 44.57 -1.02
CA THR A 205 -18.86 44.26 0.25
C THR A 205 -19.79 44.40 1.45
N GLY A 206 -19.78 43.41 2.35
CA GLY A 206 -20.25 43.54 3.73
C GLY A 206 -20.70 42.20 4.31
N GLY A 207 -20.29 41.74 5.50
CA GLY A 207 -19.28 42.20 6.44
C GLY A 207 -19.05 41.05 7.43
N MET A 208 -17.78 40.67 7.64
CA MET A 208 -17.40 39.67 8.63
C MET A 208 -17.49 40.28 10.03
N LYS A 209 -18.22 39.62 10.94
CA LYS A 209 -18.08 39.80 12.38
C LYS A 209 -17.48 38.53 12.96
N TYR A 210 -16.30 38.66 13.54
CA TYR A 210 -15.67 37.65 14.39
C TYR A 210 -16.19 37.84 15.82
N GLU A 211 -16.64 36.77 16.48
CA GLU A 211 -16.80 36.72 17.93
C GLU A 211 -15.78 35.72 18.50
N THR A 212 -15.02 36.20 19.47
CA THR A 212 -14.10 35.47 20.34
C THR A 212 -14.83 35.01 21.59
N HIS A 213 -14.69 33.73 21.93
CA HIS A 213 -14.66 33.22 23.29
C HIS A 213 -13.66 32.07 23.38
#